data_AF-A0A2M8QJP6-F1
#
_entry.id   AF-A0A2M8QJP6-F1
#
_cell.length_a   1.000
_cell.length_b   1.000
_cell.length_c   1.000
_cell.angle_alpha   90.00
_cell.angle_beta   90.00
_cell.angle_gamma   90.00
#
_symmetry.space_group_name_H-M   'P 1'
#
loop_
_entity.id
_entity.type
_entity.pdbx_description
1 polymer ?
#
loop_
_entity_poly.entity_id
_entity_poly.type
_entity_poly.pdbx_seq_one_letter_code
_entity_poly.pdbx_strand_id
1 'polypeptide(L)'
;MWRRRIGINRSRSVSLAPQQRLQHHGQGGPHHSRLGAMETYSPFSASMGQALWVIMIVAGPPLIIMLVVGLIVSMIQAATSINEQTVSFVPKLLAFILFLALYGATAGDLLIDYTRDLLTHIPDDIK
;
A
#
# COMPACT_ATOMS: atom_id res chain seq x y z
N MET A 1 -21.63 -14.75 3.49
CA MET A 1 -22.50 -15.70 4.23
C MET A 1 -21.69 -16.50 5.26
N TRP A 2 -21.09 -15.87 6.29
CA TRP A 2 -20.25 -16.60 7.28
C TRP A 2 -20.15 -15.95 8.68
N ARG A 3 -21.16 -15.19 9.12
CA ARG A 3 -21.02 -14.23 10.24
C ARG A 3 -22.03 -14.42 11.38
N ARG A 4 -22.15 -15.61 11.99
CA ARG A 4 -22.95 -15.80 13.24
C ARG A 4 -22.76 -17.18 13.84
N ARG A 5 -21.74 -17.40 14.69
CA ARG A 5 -21.74 -18.45 15.75
C ARG A 5 -20.45 -18.50 16.57
N ILE A 6 -20.26 -17.53 17.46
CA ILE A 6 -19.54 -17.83 18.70
C ILE A 6 -20.20 -17.01 19.82
N GLY A 7 -21.26 -17.58 20.39
CA GLY A 7 -21.83 -17.12 21.63
C GLY A 7 -20.98 -17.71 22.76
N ILE A 8 -20.21 -16.86 23.44
CA ILE A 8 -19.58 -17.22 24.71
C ILE A 8 -20.37 -16.55 25.82
N ASN A 9 -20.82 -17.43 26.69
CA ASN A 9 -21.86 -17.34 27.70
C ASN A 9 -21.59 -16.26 28.76
N ARG A 10 -22.56 -15.37 28.98
CA ARG A 10 -22.57 -14.38 30.06
C ARG A 10 -23.53 -14.85 31.16
N SER A 11 -23.03 -15.54 32.18
CA SER A 11 -23.63 -15.59 33.52
C SER A 11 -22.88 -16.53 34.47
N ARG A 12 -22.00 -15.96 35.31
CA ARG A 12 -21.83 -16.42 36.69
C ARG A 12 -21.73 -15.19 37.59
N SER A 13 -22.89 -14.70 37.99
CA SER A 13 -23.02 -13.95 39.23
C SER A 13 -22.63 -14.83 40.41
N VAL A 14 -21.90 -14.26 41.37
CA VAL A 14 -22.05 -14.40 42.84
C VAL A 14 -20.69 -14.18 43.51
N SER A 15 -20.54 -13.05 44.21
CA SER A 15 -20.26 -13.06 45.66
C SER A 15 -20.35 -11.63 46.20
N LEU A 16 -21.23 -11.43 47.19
CA LEU A 16 -21.47 -10.18 47.90
C LEU A 16 -20.27 -9.86 48.79
N ALA A 17 -19.53 -8.80 48.49
CA ALA A 17 -18.57 -8.22 49.43
C ALA A 17 -19.20 -6.96 50.07
N PRO A 18 -19.23 -6.85 51.42
CA PRO A 18 -19.76 -5.68 52.09
C PRO A 18 -18.87 -4.46 51.83
N GLN A 19 -19.51 -3.31 51.66
CA GLN A 19 -18.88 -1.99 51.65
C GLN A 19 -17.94 -1.83 52.85
N GLN A 20 -16.63 -1.90 52.64
CA GLN A 20 -15.66 -1.30 53.54
C GLN A 20 -15.21 0.04 52.97
N ARG A 21 -15.80 1.05 53.61
CA ARG A 21 -15.55 2.48 53.48
C ARG A 21 -14.06 2.82 53.47
N LEU A 22 -13.71 3.66 52.51
CA LEU A 22 -12.91 4.87 52.70
C LEU A 22 -11.62 4.72 53.54
N GLN A 23 -10.48 4.66 52.84
CA GLN A 23 -9.31 5.41 53.26
C GLN A 23 -8.55 5.90 52.02
N HIS A 24 -8.82 7.15 51.67
CA HIS A 24 -8.04 7.94 50.73
C HIS A 24 -6.66 8.23 51.33
N HIS A 25 -5.60 7.86 50.60
CA HIS A 25 -4.27 8.48 50.47
C HIS A 25 -3.63 7.69 49.31
N GLY A 26 -3.21 8.20 48.16
CA GLY A 26 -2.76 9.52 47.75
C GLY A 26 -1.61 9.26 46.78
N GLN A 27 -1.89 9.38 45.48
CA GLN A 27 -0.94 9.34 44.35
C GLN A 27 -0.27 7.99 44.01
N GLY A 28 -1.01 7.15 43.28
CA GLY A 28 -0.43 6.32 42.22
C GLY A 28 -0.84 6.91 40.87
N GLY A 29 -0.04 7.85 40.35
CA GLY A 29 -0.28 8.41 39.01
C GLY A 29 -0.23 7.31 37.94
N PRO A 30 -1.04 7.39 36.87
CA PRO A 30 -1.13 6.32 35.87
C PRO A 30 0.18 6.18 35.08
N HIS A 31 0.93 5.10 35.35
CA HIS A 31 2.13 4.76 34.57
C HIS A 31 1.85 3.88 33.34
N HIS A 32 0.60 3.79 32.87
CA HIS A 32 0.22 2.83 31.82
C HIS A 32 -0.37 3.46 30.55
N SER A 33 -0.28 4.78 30.39
CA SER A 33 -0.87 5.45 29.22
C SER A 33 0.15 6.15 28.31
N ARG A 34 1.46 6.01 28.58
CA ARG A 34 2.54 6.53 27.72
C ARG A 34 2.92 5.62 26.54
N LEU A 35 2.24 4.48 26.38
CA LEU A 35 2.34 3.63 25.19
C LEU A 35 1.16 3.81 24.21
N GLY A 36 0.28 4.81 24.44
CA GLY A 36 -0.73 5.22 23.46
C GLY A 36 -0.30 6.37 22.55
N ALA A 37 0.91 6.91 22.75
CA ALA A 37 1.41 8.09 22.04
C ALA A 37 2.43 7.76 20.92
N MET A 38 2.75 6.48 20.69
CA MET A 38 3.75 6.04 19.69
C MET A 38 3.17 5.21 18.54
N GLU A 39 1.86 4.98 18.49
CA GLU A 39 1.18 4.43 17.31
C GLU A 39 0.35 5.54 16.63
N THR A 40 0.79 6.80 16.77
CA THR A 40 0.33 7.88 15.91
C THR A 40 0.90 7.61 14.52
N TYR A 41 0.32 6.63 13.80
CA TYR A 41 0.45 6.55 12.36
C TYR A 41 -0.07 7.88 11.85
N SER A 42 0.85 8.77 11.49
CA SER A 42 0.47 9.97 10.79
C SER A 42 -0.37 9.52 9.59
N PRO A 43 -1.52 10.13 9.32
CA PRO A 43 -2.37 9.75 8.19
C PRO A 43 -1.59 9.73 6.86
N PHE A 44 -0.53 10.53 6.78
CA PHE A 44 0.50 10.48 5.73
C PHE A 44 1.15 9.09 5.51
N SER A 45 1.44 8.32 6.57
CA SER A 45 2.03 6.97 6.43
C SER A 45 1.11 5.98 5.70
N ALA A 46 -0.21 6.15 5.81
CA ALA A 46 -1.18 5.34 5.10
C ALA A 46 -1.21 5.70 3.60
N SER A 47 -1.08 7.00 3.25
CA SER A 47 -1.02 7.44 1.85
C SER A 47 0.24 6.97 1.13
N MET A 48 1.37 6.79 1.84
CA MET A 48 2.59 6.19 1.26
C MET A 48 2.37 4.74 0.78
N GLY A 49 1.61 3.93 1.51
CA GLY A 49 1.28 2.56 1.10
C GLY A 49 0.46 2.53 -0.20
N GLN A 50 -0.51 3.44 -0.31
CA GLN A 50 -1.31 3.62 -1.52
C GLN A 50 -0.46 4.14 -2.69
N ALA A 51 0.50 5.03 -2.43
CA ALA A 51 1.46 5.50 -3.44
C ALA A 51 2.24 4.33 -4.06
N LEU A 52 2.80 3.46 -3.22
CA LEU A 52 3.56 2.30 -3.67
C LEU A 52 2.70 1.33 -4.48
N TRP A 53 1.44 1.15 -4.07
CA TRP A 53 0.48 0.31 -4.79
C TRP A 53 0.17 0.88 -6.18
N VAL A 54 -0.11 2.18 -6.28
CA VAL A 54 -0.36 2.85 -7.57
C VAL A 54 0.86 2.76 -8.48
N ILE A 55 2.06 3.05 -7.96
CA ILE A 55 3.31 2.91 -8.72
C ILE A 55 3.50 1.49 -9.24
N MET A 56 3.23 0.48 -8.41
CA MET A 56 3.36 -0.91 -8.81
C MET A 56 2.40 -1.29 -9.94
N ILE A 57 1.15 -0.81 -9.90
CA ILE A 57 0.18 -1.05 -10.97
C ILE A 57 0.55 -0.28 -12.24
N VAL A 58 1.03 0.96 -12.12
CA VAL A 58 1.43 1.78 -13.28
C VAL A 58 2.69 1.23 -13.95
N ALA A 59 3.71 0.86 -13.16
CA ALA A 59 5.01 0.41 -13.66
C ALA A 59 5.04 -1.10 -13.99
N GLY A 60 4.20 -1.93 -13.36
CA GLY A 60 4.22 -3.38 -13.55
C GLY A 60 4.01 -3.83 -14.99
N PRO A 61 2.90 -3.45 -15.66
CA PRO A 61 2.63 -3.82 -17.04
C PRO A 61 3.71 -3.44 -18.05
N PRO A 62 4.24 -2.19 -18.08
CA PRO A 62 5.31 -1.85 -19.03
C PRO A 62 6.62 -2.61 -18.74
N LEU A 63 6.92 -2.92 -17.47
CA LEU A 63 8.09 -3.73 -17.12
C LEU A 63 7.99 -5.16 -17.65
N ILE A 64 6.83 -5.79 -17.56
CA ILE A 64 6.60 -7.14 -18.11
C ILE A 64 6.81 -7.14 -19.62
N ILE A 65 6.29 -6.13 -20.33
CA ILE A 65 6.49 -6.00 -21.78
C ILE A 65 7.96 -5.82 -22.13
N MET A 66 8.67 -4.93 -21.42
CA MET A 66 10.10 -4.71 -21.61
C MET A 66 10.93 -5.97 -21.33
N LEU A 67 10.54 -6.76 -20.33
CA LEU A 67 11.18 -8.03 -20.02
C LEU A 67 11.02 -9.04 -21.16
N VAL A 68 9.79 -9.25 -21.64
CA VAL A 68 9.50 -10.21 -22.71
C VAL A 68 10.20 -9.82 -24.01
N VAL A 69 10.06 -8.56 -24.44
CA VAL A 69 10.69 -8.06 -25.66
C VAL A 69 12.21 -8.06 -25.52
N GLY A 70 12.72 -7.67 -24.35
CA GLY A 70 14.14 -7.70 -24.04
C GLY A 70 14.75 -9.08 -24.20
N LEU A 71 14.06 -10.10 -23.68
CA LEU A 71 14.48 -11.50 -23.72
C LEU A 71 14.45 -12.07 -25.14
N ILE A 72 13.37 -11.85 -25.89
CA ILE A 72 13.24 -12.28 -27.28
C ILE A 72 14.36 -11.67 -28.14
N VAL A 73 14.58 -10.37 -28.03
CA VAL A 73 15.62 -9.67 -28.80
C VAL A 73 17.00 -10.19 -28.42
N SER A 74 17.30 -10.39 -27.13
CA SER A 74 18.60 -10.93 -26.72
C SER A 74 18.86 -12.35 -27.24
N MET A 75 17.82 -13.18 -27.36
CA MET A 75 17.98 -14.53 -27.88
C MET A 75 18.27 -14.54 -29.38
N ILE A 76 17.61 -13.66 -30.15
CA ILE A 76 17.86 -13.50 -31.59
C ILE A 76 19.26 -12.94 -31.84
N GLN A 77 19.69 -11.97 -31.02
CA GLN A 77 21.04 -11.40 -31.12
C GLN A 77 22.11 -12.46 -30.85
N ALA A 78 21.92 -13.29 -29.83
CA ALA A 78 22.80 -14.41 -29.53
C ALA A 78 22.82 -15.46 -30.65
N ALA A 79 21.65 -15.79 -31.23
CA ALA A 79 21.54 -16.80 -32.29
C ALA A 79 22.22 -16.38 -33.61
N THR A 80 22.23 -15.08 -33.93
CA THR A 80 22.75 -14.56 -35.21
C THR A 80 24.18 -14.01 -35.10
N SER A 81 24.78 -14.01 -33.89
CA SER A 81 26.09 -13.39 -33.61
C SER A 81 26.20 -11.89 -33.96
N ILE A 82 25.07 -11.19 -34.10
CA ILE A 82 25.03 -9.75 -34.36
C ILE A 82 24.97 -9.03 -33.01
N ASN A 83 26.10 -8.51 -32.55
CA ASN A 83 26.22 -7.78 -31.29
C ASN A 83 26.39 -6.26 -31.52
N GLU A 84 25.59 -5.70 -32.43
CA GLU A 84 25.52 -4.25 -32.59
C GLU A 84 24.50 -3.65 -31.62
N GLN A 85 24.97 -2.75 -30.76
CA GLN A 85 24.18 -2.15 -29.68
C GLN A 85 22.92 -1.40 -30.18
N THR A 86 22.95 -0.89 -31.41
CA THR A 86 21.82 -0.20 -32.06
C THR A 86 20.70 -1.15 -32.48
N VAL A 87 21.02 -2.40 -32.85
CA VAL A 87 20.04 -3.40 -33.33
C VAL A 87 19.10 -3.86 -32.21
N SER A 88 19.57 -3.90 -30.96
CA SER A 88 18.71 -4.23 -29.79
C SER A 88 17.86 -3.08 -29.33
N PHE A 89 18.26 -1.85 -29.63
CA PHE A 89 17.61 -0.66 -29.10
C PHE A 89 16.27 -0.39 -29.78
N VAL A 90 16.24 -0.43 -31.13
CA VAL A 90 15.06 -0.05 -31.92
C VAL A 90 13.81 -0.91 -31.62
N PRO A 91 13.90 -2.27 -31.61
CA PRO A 91 12.72 -3.10 -31.37
C PRO A 91 12.14 -2.92 -29.96
N LYS A 92 13.01 -2.75 -28.95
CA LYS A 92 12.61 -2.51 -27.57
C LYS A 92 11.89 -1.18 -27.42
N LEU A 93 12.44 -0.11 -28.02
CA LEU A 93 11.84 1.21 -27.99
C LEU A 93 10.47 1.23 -28.67
N LEU A 94 10.34 0.63 -29.85
CA LEU A 94 9.06 0.55 -30.57
C LEU A 94 7.99 -0.17 -29.75
N ALA A 95 8.34 -1.29 -29.11
CA ALA A 95 7.42 -2.00 -28.24
C ALA A 95 7.00 -1.16 -27.03
N PHE A 96 7.93 -0.40 -26.43
CA PHE A 96 7.63 0.49 -25.30
C PHE A 96 6.67 1.60 -25.70
N ILE A 97 6.96 2.27 -26.81
CA ILE A 97 6.15 3.38 -27.32
C ILE A 97 4.76 2.89 -27.68
N LEU A 98 4.64 1.76 -28.39
CA LEU A 98 3.35 1.19 -28.75
C LEU A 98 2.54 0.81 -27.50
N PHE A 99 3.19 0.20 -26.52
CA PHE A 99 2.53 -0.14 -25.26
C PHE A 99 2.08 1.12 -24.52
N LEU A 100 2.92 2.14 -24.37
CA LEU A 100 2.55 3.40 -23.73
C LEU A 100 1.45 4.15 -24.50
N ALA A 101 1.42 4.08 -25.83
CA ALA A 101 0.35 4.69 -26.61
C ALA A 101 -1.02 4.09 -26.30
N LEU A 102 -1.07 2.79 -25.99
CA LEU A 102 -2.30 2.07 -25.67
C LEU A 102 -2.63 2.10 -24.17
N TYR A 103 -1.63 1.93 -23.31
CA TYR A 103 -1.78 1.82 -21.85
C TYR A 103 -1.69 3.16 -21.14
N GLY A 104 -1.04 4.16 -21.74
CA GLY A 104 -0.71 5.43 -21.10
C GLY A 104 -1.94 6.22 -20.67
N ALA A 105 -3.04 6.16 -21.42
CA ALA A 105 -4.30 6.79 -21.03
C ALA A 105 -4.83 6.18 -19.72
N THR A 106 -4.95 4.85 -19.65
CA THR A 106 -5.42 4.14 -18.45
C THR A 106 -4.51 4.37 -17.24
N ALA A 107 -3.19 4.36 -17.44
CA ALA A 107 -2.23 4.68 -16.38
C ALA A 107 -2.33 6.14 -15.92
N GLY A 108 -2.60 7.06 -16.85
CA GLY A 108 -2.82 8.47 -16.58
C GLY A 108 -4.08 8.71 -15.74
N ASP A 109 -5.19 8.06 -16.07
CA ASP A 109 -6.43 8.15 -15.31
C ASP A 109 -6.23 7.72 -13.85
N LEU A 110 -5.54 6.59 -13.64
CA LEU A 110 -5.21 6.09 -12.29
C LEU A 110 -4.34 7.09 -11.49
N LEU A 111 -3.35 7.71 -12.13
CA LEU A 111 -2.49 8.72 -11.50
C LEU A 111 -3.26 10.00 -11.16
N ILE A 112 -4.16 10.44 -12.04
CA ILE A 112 -5.00 11.63 -11.83
C ILE A 112 -5.95 11.38 -10.66
N ASP A 113 -6.61 10.22 -10.62
CA ASP A 113 -7.54 9.87 -9.54
C ASP A 113 -6.81 9.74 -8.20
N TYR A 114 -5.64 9.10 -8.18
CA TYR A 114 -4.80 9.05 -6.99
C TYR A 114 -4.38 10.45 -6.52
N THR A 115 -3.99 11.33 -7.45
CA THR A 115 -3.59 12.71 -7.11
C THR A 115 -4.77 13.49 -6.53
N ARG A 116 -5.97 13.33 -7.07
CA ARG A 116 -7.19 13.96 -6.55
C ARG A 116 -7.49 13.47 -5.13
N ASP A 117 -7.43 12.15 -4.92
CA ASP A 117 -7.64 11.51 -3.62
C ASP A 117 -6.65 12.03 -2.57
N LEU A 118 -5.37 12.13 -2.93
CA LEU A 118 -4.35 12.73 -2.07
C LEU A 118 -4.69 14.17 -1.69
N LEU A 119 -5.03 15.01 -2.67
CA LEU A 119 -5.33 16.42 -2.44
C LEU A 119 -6.55 16.63 -1.54
N THR A 120 -7.55 15.74 -1.62
CA THR A 120 -8.75 15.82 -0.76
C THR A 120 -8.50 15.40 0.68
N HIS A 121 -7.49 14.57 0.95
CA HIS A 121 -7.17 14.11 2.31
C HIS A 121 -6.21 15.04 3.07
N ILE A 122 -5.44 15.90 2.37
CA ILE A 122 -4.52 16.87 3.02
C ILE A 122 -5.19 17.76 4.09
N PRO A 123 -6.39 18.34 3.87
CA PRO A 123 -7.02 19.21 4.86
C PRO A 123 -7.41 18.52 6.18
N ASP A 124 -7.60 17.20 6.16
CA ASP A 124 -7.96 16.42 7.34
C ASP A 124 -6.73 16.07 8.20
N ASP A 125 -5.54 16.06 7.59
CA ASP A 125 -4.26 15.77 8.26
C ASP A 125 -3.68 16.98 9.02
N ILE A 126 -4.19 18.19 8.73
CA ILE A 126 -3.68 19.45 9.29
C ILE A 126 -4.50 19.91 10.52
N LYS A 127 -5.63 19.28 10.82
CA LYS A 127 -6.46 19.58 12.00
C LYS A 127 -6.09 18.72 13.21
#